data_AF-A0A9D9D5A9-F1
#
_entry.id   AF-A0A9D9D5A9-F1
#
_cell.length_a   1.000
_cell.length_b   1.000
_cell.length_c   1.000
_cell.angle_alpha   90.00
_cell.angle_beta   90.00
_cell.angle_gamma   90.00
#
_symmetry.space_group_name_H-M   'P 1'
#
loop_
_entity.id
_entity.type
_entity.pdbx_description
1 polymer ?
#
loop_
_entity_poly.entity_id
_entity_poly.type
_entity_poly.pdbx_seq_one_letter_code
_entity_poly.pdbx_strand_id
1 'polypeptide(L)'
;MRANFLLSLMVSLIFVSISIAGYYDSGYIEWKQPNGVTFIARLVWDEISCNFETKDGYQIIRGDDYYYYYAILDENGDFKASNHRVGIDPPLKESYKLKRKGKALVEIEARRKARNEARKKALAEMSKKFRQRLSKYSNGLGKVTTASDPYNMGIVLVEFSDVKRYKDSEHPNGYNVDDFNNMMFSTNHVWYDPEG
;
A
#
# COMPACT_ATOMS: atom_id res chain seq x y z
N MET A 1 14.82 -10.72 32.40
CA MET A 1 15.03 -9.62 31.43
C MET A 1 15.38 -10.08 30.01
N ARG A 2 16.25 -11.09 29.81
CA ARG A 2 16.69 -11.54 28.47
C ARG A 2 15.59 -12.19 27.58
N ALA A 3 14.66 -12.95 28.16
CA ALA A 3 13.63 -13.67 27.39
C ALA A 3 12.56 -12.73 26.77
N ASN A 4 12.13 -11.70 27.50
CA ASN A 4 11.12 -10.75 27.01
C ASN A 4 11.68 -9.86 25.89
N PHE A 5 12.97 -9.50 25.96
CA PHE A 5 13.66 -8.77 24.91
C PHE A 5 13.82 -9.61 23.64
N LEU A 6 14.23 -10.88 23.77
CA LEU A 6 14.35 -11.78 22.62
C LEU A 6 13.01 -12.05 21.94
N LEU A 7 11.93 -12.23 22.72
CA LEU A 7 10.59 -12.42 22.17
C LEU A 7 10.09 -11.16 21.45
N SER A 8 10.30 -9.98 22.04
CA SER A 8 9.97 -8.69 21.41
C SER A 8 10.75 -8.45 20.12
N LEU A 9 12.05 -8.77 20.12
CA LEU A 9 12.91 -8.69 18.95
C LEU A 9 12.47 -9.67 17.85
N MET A 10 12.11 -10.90 18.22
CA MET A 10 11.63 -11.90 17.26
C MET A 10 10.29 -11.50 16.62
N VAL A 11 9.37 -10.96 17.43
CA VAL A 11 8.09 -10.43 16.93
C VAL A 11 8.34 -9.24 16.00
N SER A 12 9.19 -8.29 16.39
CA SER A 12 9.57 -7.14 15.57
C SER A 12 10.17 -7.56 14.22
N LEU A 13 11.10 -8.52 14.21
CA LEU A 13 11.73 -9.04 12.98
C LEU A 13 10.73 -9.74 12.06
N ILE A 14 9.77 -10.48 12.61
CA ILE A 14 8.70 -11.10 11.82
C ILE A 14 7.82 -10.03 11.17
N PHE A 15 7.42 -8.99 11.91
CA PHE A 15 6.63 -7.88 11.35
C PHE A 15 7.39 -7.12 10.25
N VAL A 16 8.69 -6.87 10.43
CA VAL A 16 9.52 -6.17 9.43
C VAL A 16 9.65 -6.99 8.14
N SER A 17 9.81 -8.31 8.23
CA SER A 17 9.92 -9.19 7.05
C SER A 17 8.66 -9.25 6.18
N ILE A 18 7.48 -9.02 6.75
CA ILE A 18 6.19 -9.00 6.03
C ILE A 18 5.96 -7.63 5.35
N SER A 19 6.73 -6.61 5.72
CA SER A 19 6.56 -5.22 5.27
C SER A 19 7.49 -4.79 4.12
N ILE A 20 8.50 -5.60 3.74
CA ILE A 20 9.53 -5.18 2.77
C ILE A 20 9.26 -5.68 1.34
N ALA A 21 8.27 -6.54 1.12
CA ALA A 21 7.83 -6.94 -0.22
C ALA A 21 6.37 -6.49 -0.43
N GLY A 22 6.14 -5.48 -1.26
CA GLY A 22 4.76 -5.19 -1.67
C GLY A 22 4.58 -4.05 -2.66
N TYR A 23 5.47 -3.05 -2.65
CA TYR A 23 5.31 -1.87 -3.49
C TYR A 23 6.60 -1.07 -3.50
N TYR A 24 7.06 -0.68 -4.68
CA TYR A 24 8.15 0.25 -4.88
C TYR A 24 7.69 1.38 -5.78
N ASP A 25 8.04 2.59 -5.38
CA ASP A 25 7.81 3.78 -6.16
C ASP A 25 9.06 4.65 -6.08
N SER A 26 9.70 4.88 -7.23
CA SER A 26 10.88 5.74 -7.29
C SER A 26 10.57 7.21 -7.06
N GLY A 27 9.30 7.62 -7.17
CA GLY A 27 8.95 9.02 -7.44
C GLY A 27 9.48 9.48 -8.80
N TYR A 28 9.27 10.75 -9.15
CA TYR A 28 9.84 11.32 -10.37
C TYR A 28 11.31 11.68 -10.13
N ILE A 29 12.20 10.88 -10.71
CA ILE A 29 13.65 11.09 -10.66
C ILE A 29 14.21 11.20 -12.08
N GLU A 30 15.45 11.67 -12.19
CA GLU A 30 16.17 11.70 -13.46
C GLU A 30 16.68 10.30 -13.83
N TRP A 31 16.41 9.90 -15.06
CA TRP A 31 16.89 8.68 -15.70
C TRP A 31 17.78 9.04 -16.88
N LYS A 32 18.63 8.11 -17.28
CA LYS A 32 19.63 8.32 -18.33
C LYS A 32 19.54 7.23 -19.39
N GLN A 33 19.46 7.65 -20.65
CA GLN A 33 19.60 6.79 -21.82
C GLN A 33 21.05 6.31 -21.96
N PRO A 34 21.30 5.18 -22.66
CA PRO A 34 22.67 4.71 -22.93
C PRO A 34 23.55 5.73 -23.66
N ASN A 35 22.99 6.58 -24.52
CA ASN A 35 23.72 7.66 -25.20
C ASN A 35 23.96 8.92 -24.33
N GLY A 36 23.49 8.91 -23.09
CA GLY A 36 23.69 9.99 -22.13
C GLY A 36 22.57 11.02 -22.03
N VAL A 37 21.58 10.99 -22.92
CA VAL A 37 20.38 11.85 -22.82
C VAL A 37 19.62 11.54 -21.54
N THR A 38 19.20 12.56 -20.78
CA THR A 38 18.42 12.38 -19.55
C THR A 38 16.95 12.73 -19.74
N PHE A 39 16.10 12.15 -18.91
CA PHE A 39 14.66 12.43 -18.87
C PHE A 39 14.11 12.16 -17.46
N ILE A 40 12.96 12.74 -17.12
CA ILE A 40 12.33 12.56 -15.80
C ILE A 40 11.19 11.55 -15.89
N ALA A 41 11.25 10.51 -15.08
CA ALA A 41 10.24 9.47 -15.03
C ALA A 41 10.11 8.84 -13.64
N ARG A 42 8.97 8.19 -13.42
CA ARG A 42 8.61 7.45 -12.21
C ARG A 42 8.42 5.98 -12.55
N LEU A 43 9.15 5.12 -11.84
CA LEU A 43 9.00 3.68 -11.88
C LEU A 43 8.15 3.26 -10.68
N VAL A 44 6.97 2.73 -10.95
CA VAL A 44 6.11 2.08 -9.96
C VAL A 44 6.14 0.58 -10.23
N TRP A 45 6.59 -0.18 -9.24
CA TRP A 45 6.76 -1.62 -9.35
C TRP A 45 6.11 -2.31 -8.17
N ASP A 46 5.28 -3.31 -8.44
CA ASP A 46 4.88 -4.32 -7.48
C ASP A 46 5.36 -5.68 -7.99
N GLU A 47 5.21 -6.75 -7.21
CA GLU A 47 5.73 -8.05 -7.62
C GLU A 47 4.82 -8.76 -8.66
N ILE A 48 3.92 -8.03 -9.31
CA ILE A 48 3.00 -8.52 -10.35
C ILE A 48 3.15 -7.73 -11.64
N SER A 49 3.44 -6.44 -11.53
CA SER A 49 3.39 -5.48 -12.61
C SER A 49 4.39 -4.35 -12.40
N CYS A 50 4.88 -3.85 -13.53
CA CYS A 50 5.82 -2.74 -13.61
C CYS A 50 5.20 -1.65 -14.49
N ASN A 51 5.13 -0.43 -13.96
CA ASN A 51 4.68 0.75 -14.69
C ASN A 51 5.79 1.78 -14.66
N PHE A 52 6.06 2.40 -15.80
CA PHE A 52 7.09 3.39 -15.93
C PHE A 52 6.51 4.56 -16.72
N GLU A 53 6.46 5.73 -16.11
CA GLU A 53 5.75 6.89 -16.65
C GLU A 53 6.62 8.13 -16.57
N THR A 54 6.69 8.90 -17.64
CA THR A 54 7.35 10.22 -17.65
C THR A 54 6.54 11.24 -16.85
N LYS A 55 7.16 12.35 -16.46
CA LYS A 55 6.47 13.44 -15.75
C LYS A 55 5.26 13.99 -16.53
N ASP A 56 5.32 13.94 -17.85
CA ASP A 56 4.27 14.42 -18.75
C ASP A 56 3.17 13.39 -19.02
N GLY A 57 3.24 12.21 -18.40
CA GLY A 57 2.20 11.19 -18.44
C GLY A 57 2.31 10.18 -19.58
N TYR A 58 3.46 10.10 -20.25
CA TYR A 58 3.71 9.07 -21.26
C TYR A 58 4.27 7.81 -20.63
N GLN A 59 3.70 6.67 -21.00
CA GLN A 59 4.16 5.36 -20.55
C GLN A 59 5.40 4.93 -21.31
N ILE A 60 6.41 4.42 -20.62
CA ILE A 60 7.69 4.01 -21.20
C ILE A 60 8.03 2.57 -20.82
N ILE A 61 8.93 1.97 -21.58
CA ILE A 61 9.46 0.64 -21.31
C ILE A 61 10.92 0.57 -21.76
N ARG A 62 11.75 -0.17 -21.02
CA ARG A 62 13.13 -0.41 -21.42
C ARG A 62 13.17 -1.56 -22.42
N GLY A 63 13.78 -1.32 -23.58
CA GLY A 63 14.06 -2.36 -24.57
C GLY A 63 15.24 -3.25 -24.17
N ASP A 64 15.49 -4.29 -24.96
CA ASP A 64 16.59 -5.23 -24.75
C ASP A 64 17.97 -4.58 -24.99
N ASP A 65 18.01 -3.48 -25.74
CA ASP A 65 19.19 -2.65 -26.00
C ASP A 65 19.47 -1.63 -24.87
N TYR A 66 18.76 -1.74 -23.74
CA TYR A 66 18.81 -0.83 -22.60
C TYR A 66 18.34 0.60 -22.86
N TYR A 67 17.85 0.92 -24.06
CA TYR A 67 17.20 2.21 -24.29
C TYR A 67 15.78 2.22 -23.72
N TYR A 68 15.33 3.41 -23.32
CA TYR A 68 13.94 3.65 -22.93
C TYR A 68 13.14 4.15 -24.12
N TYR A 69 12.03 3.47 -24.40
CA TYR A 69 11.12 3.76 -25.50
C TYR A 69 9.75 4.16 -24.97
N TYR A 70 9.05 5.00 -25.73
CA TYR A 70 7.61 5.19 -25.52
C TYR A 70 6.90 3.84 -25.74
N ALA A 71 6.02 3.47 -24.82
CA ALA A 71 5.30 2.21 -24.84
C ALA A 71 4.07 2.29 -25.76
N ILE A 72 3.79 1.18 -26.44
CA ILE A 72 2.54 0.88 -27.14
C ILE A 72 1.96 -0.42 -26.58
N LEU A 73 0.73 -0.77 -26.96
CA LEU A 73 0.15 -2.05 -26.60
C LEU A 73 0.47 -3.11 -27.65
N ASP A 74 0.78 -4.32 -27.22
CA ASP A 74 0.83 -5.50 -28.08
C ASP A 74 -0.58 -6.08 -28.32
N GLU A 75 -0.65 -7.19 -29.06
CA GLU A 75 -1.89 -7.89 -29.36
C GLU A 75 -2.64 -8.41 -28.11
N ASN A 76 -1.92 -8.63 -27.01
CA ASN A 76 -2.49 -9.08 -25.74
C ASN A 76 -2.91 -7.91 -24.83
N GLY A 77 -2.56 -6.68 -25.21
CA GLY A 77 -2.80 -5.47 -24.44
C GLY A 77 -1.76 -5.23 -23.33
N ASP A 78 -0.57 -5.83 -23.42
CA ASP A 78 0.59 -5.51 -22.56
C ASP A 78 1.46 -4.42 -23.19
N PHE A 79 2.32 -3.79 -22.38
CA PHE A 79 3.27 -2.78 -22.86
C PHE A 79 4.38 -3.42 -23.70
N LYS A 80 4.62 -2.83 -24.86
CA LYS A 80 5.70 -3.15 -25.78
C LYS A 80 6.44 -1.88 -26.18
N ALA A 81 7.75 -1.99 -26.41
CA ALA A 81 8.55 -0.88 -26.91
C ALA A 81 8.08 -0.46 -28.31
N SER A 82 7.87 0.84 -28.52
CA SER A 82 7.75 1.41 -29.86
C SER A 82 9.13 1.66 -30.48
N ASN A 83 9.14 2.30 -31.65
CA ASN A 83 10.38 2.74 -32.30
C ASN A 83 10.85 4.13 -31.85
N HIS A 84 10.11 4.80 -30.94
CA HIS A 84 10.43 6.15 -30.48
C HIS A 84 11.11 6.11 -29.11
N ARG A 85 12.34 6.63 -29.03
CA ARG A 85 13.15 6.72 -27.82
C ARG A 85 12.83 7.97 -27.02
N VAL A 86 12.71 7.81 -25.70
CA VAL A 86 12.36 8.89 -24.78
C VAL A 86 13.46 9.94 -24.73
N GLY A 87 13.11 11.20 -24.92
CA GLY A 87 14.05 12.33 -24.90
C GLY A 87 14.93 12.47 -26.15
N ILE A 88 14.80 11.56 -27.12
CA ILE A 88 15.53 11.61 -28.40
C ILE A 88 14.53 11.86 -29.54
N ASP A 89 13.50 11.03 -29.60
CA ASP A 89 12.45 11.11 -30.61
C ASP A 89 11.23 11.87 -30.07
N PRO A 90 10.39 12.44 -30.96
CA PRO A 90 9.16 13.11 -30.53
C PRO A 90 8.24 12.14 -29.77
N PRO A 91 7.54 12.62 -28.72
CA PRO A 91 6.64 11.79 -27.93
C PRO A 91 5.53 11.16 -28.77
N LEU A 92 5.27 9.89 -28.52
CA LEU A 92 4.25 9.13 -29.23
C LEU A 92 2.88 9.34 -28.56
N LYS A 93 1.88 9.79 -29.33
CA LYS A 93 0.55 10.14 -28.79
C LYS A 93 -0.14 8.93 -28.14
N GLU A 94 0.06 7.75 -28.72
CA GLU A 94 -0.48 6.47 -28.28
C GLU A 94 0.04 6.05 -26.90
N SER A 95 1.20 6.57 -26.50
CA SER A 95 1.82 6.30 -25.20
C SER A 95 1.26 7.16 -24.06
N TYR A 96 0.57 8.27 -24.40
CA TYR A 96 0.03 9.20 -23.39
C TYR A 96 -1.08 8.55 -22.57
N LYS A 97 -0.87 8.48 -21.24
CA LYS A 97 -1.77 7.85 -20.25
C LYS A 97 -2.17 6.43 -20.65
N LEU A 98 -1.26 5.71 -21.30
CA LEU A 98 -1.52 4.37 -21.78
C LEU A 98 -1.68 3.40 -20.62
N LYS A 99 -2.77 2.63 -20.65
CA LYS A 99 -3.05 1.56 -19.69
C LYS A 99 -3.07 0.21 -20.40
N ARG A 100 -2.61 -0.84 -19.73
CA ARG A 100 -2.78 -2.23 -20.17
C ARG A 100 -4.26 -2.56 -20.34
N LYS A 101 -4.57 -3.45 -21.27
CA LYS A 101 -5.93 -3.90 -21.61
C LYS A 101 -5.94 -5.39 -21.93
N GLY A 102 -7.11 -5.93 -22.23
CA GLY A 102 -7.25 -7.29 -22.75
C GLY A 102 -6.70 -8.36 -21.81
N LYS A 103 -6.01 -9.34 -22.40
CA LYS A 103 -5.51 -10.53 -21.69
C LYS A 103 -4.48 -10.17 -20.62
N ALA A 104 -3.60 -9.20 -20.90
CA ALA A 104 -2.56 -8.79 -19.96
C ALA A 104 -3.14 -8.23 -18.66
N LEU A 105 -4.19 -7.40 -18.76
CA LEU A 105 -4.86 -6.85 -17.59
C LEU A 105 -5.54 -7.96 -16.75
N VAL A 106 -6.26 -8.86 -17.41
CA VAL A 106 -6.95 -9.98 -16.76
C VAL A 106 -5.96 -10.88 -16.01
N GLU A 107 -4.80 -11.16 -16.60
CA GLU A 107 -3.78 -11.98 -15.96
C GLU A 107 -3.17 -11.30 -14.72
N ILE A 108 -2.90 -9.98 -14.79
CA ILE A 108 -2.41 -9.20 -13.65
C ILE A 108 -3.41 -9.22 -12.50
N GLU A 109 -4.70 -9.00 -12.79
CA GLU A 109 -5.77 -9.04 -11.78
C GLU A 109 -5.94 -10.42 -11.16
N ALA A 110 -5.88 -11.48 -11.97
CA ALA A 110 -5.94 -12.86 -11.48
C ALA A 110 -4.76 -13.17 -10.53
N ARG A 111 -3.54 -12.75 -10.88
CA ARG A 111 -2.35 -12.89 -10.02
C ARG A 111 -2.48 -12.09 -8.72
N ARG A 112 -3.02 -10.86 -8.79
CA ARG A 112 -3.31 -10.02 -7.60
C ARG A 112 -4.29 -10.72 -6.66
N LYS A 113 -5.40 -11.21 -7.20
CA LYS A 113 -6.41 -11.93 -6.43
C LYS A 113 -5.85 -13.18 -5.77
N ALA A 114 -5.13 -14.03 -6.54
CA ALA A 114 -4.53 -15.25 -6.02
C ALA A 114 -3.53 -14.98 -4.89
N ARG A 115 -2.69 -13.94 -5.03
CA ARG A 115 -1.76 -13.53 -3.98
C ARG A 115 -2.48 -13.02 -2.73
N ASN A 116 -3.50 -12.18 -2.89
CA ASN A 116 -4.27 -11.65 -1.76
C ASN A 116 -4.97 -12.76 -0.99
N GLU A 117 -5.54 -13.74 -1.70
CA GLU A 117 -6.13 -14.93 -1.09
C GLU A 117 -5.09 -15.80 -0.36
N ALA A 118 -3.93 -16.04 -0.96
CA ALA A 118 -2.83 -16.76 -0.34
C ALA A 118 -2.33 -16.06 0.93
N ARG A 119 -2.17 -14.72 0.88
CA ARG A 119 -1.76 -13.90 2.03
C ARG A 119 -2.81 -13.96 3.14
N LYS A 120 -4.10 -13.87 2.81
CA LYS A 120 -5.20 -13.99 3.78
C LYS A 120 -5.20 -15.36 4.47
N LYS A 121 -5.01 -16.45 3.71
CA LYS A 121 -4.88 -17.81 4.26
C LYS A 121 -3.66 -17.95 5.18
N ALA A 122 -2.50 -17.46 4.73
CA ALA A 122 -1.26 -17.50 5.53
C ALA A 122 -1.39 -16.72 6.84
N LEU A 123 -2.01 -15.54 6.82
CA LEU A 123 -2.30 -14.74 8.03
C LEU A 123 -3.27 -15.47 8.97
N ALA A 124 -4.33 -16.08 8.44
CA ALA A 124 -5.28 -16.86 9.24
C ALA A 124 -4.61 -18.06 9.92
N GLU A 125 -3.78 -18.81 9.19
CA GLU A 125 -3.02 -19.93 9.75
C GLU A 125 -1.98 -19.49 10.78
N MET A 126 -1.27 -18.39 10.52
CA MET A 126 -0.31 -17.80 11.45
C MET A 126 -1.02 -17.40 12.76
N SER A 127 -2.16 -16.72 12.66
CA SER A 127 -2.99 -16.36 13.81
C SER A 127 -3.45 -17.59 14.60
N LYS A 128 -3.90 -18.64 13.90
CA LYS A 128 -4.28 -19.92 14.54
C LYS A 128 -3.11 -20.55 15.28
N LYS A 129 -1.93 -20.64 14.66
CA LYS A 129 -0.72 -21.22 15.28
C LYS A 129 -0.24 -20.37 16.46
N PHE A 130 -0.31 -19.04 16.35
CA PHE A 130 0.04 -18.13 17.44
C PHE A 130 -0.88 -18.31 18.64
N ARG A 131 -2.21 -18.37 18.42
CA ARG A 131 -3.20 -18.66 19.48
C ARG A 131 -2.94 -20.01 20.17
N GLN A 132 -2.69 -21.07 19.39
CA GLN A 132 -2.37 -22.39 19.93
C GLN A 132 -1.07 -22.42 20.75
N ARG A 133 -0.07 -21.63 20.35
CA ARG A 133 1.18 -21.49 21.12
C ARG A 133 0.93 -20.73 22.42
N LEU A 134 0.20 -19.62 22.38
CA LEU A 134 -0.17 -18.87 23.59
C LEU A 134 -0.95 -19.73 24.58
N SER A 135 -1.94 -20.50 24.12
CA SER A 135 -2.74 -21.37 24.99
C SER A 135 -1.96 -22.55 25.59
N LYS A 136 -0.80 -22.92 25.03
CA LYS A 136 0.09 -23.96 25.61
C LYS A 136 1.02 -23.41 26.69
N TYR A 137 1.33 -22.12 26.66
CA TYR A 137 2.14 -21.43 27.67
C TYR A 137 1.29 -20.75 28.77
N SER A 138 -0.04 -20.78 28.66
CA SER A 138 -0.99 -20.08 29.52
C SER A 138 -1.29 -20.76 30.86
N ASN A 139 -0.42 -21.65 31.37
CA ASN A 139 -0.55 -22.13 32.76
C ASN A 139 -0.31 -21.00 33.79
N GLY A 140 0.02 -19.77 33.38
CA GLY A 140 0.17 -18.60 34.25
C GLY A 140 -0.39 -17.27 33.71
N LEU A 141 -1.04 -17.27 32.54
CA LEU A 141 -1.73 -16.09 31.99
C LEU A 141 -3.12 -16.57 31.61
N GLY A 142 -4.14 -16.13 32.35
CA GLY A 142 -5.49 -16.68 32.33
C GLY A 142 -6.09 -16.92 30.94
N LYS A 143 -7.09 -17.82 30.89
CA LYS A 143 -7.89 -18.16 29.70
C LYS A 143 -8.01 -16.97 28.76
N VAL A 144 -7.37 -17.04 27.59
CA VAL A 144 -7.70 -16.14 26.48
C VAL A 144 -9.04 -16.60 25.95
N THR A 145 -10.11 -16.08 26.54
CA THR A 145 -11.47 -16.27 26.11
C THR A 145 -11.64 -15.65 24.72
N THR A 146 -12.32 -16.35 23.83
CA THR A 146 -12.86 -15.82 22.56
C THR A 146 -14.00 -14.81 22.76
N ALA A 147 -14.17 -14.31 23.98
CA ALA A 147 -14.89 -13.07 24.18
C ALA A 147 -14.02 -11.99 23.53
N SER A 148 -14.61 -11.20 22.64
CA SER A 148 -14.09 -9.87 22.37
C SER A 148 -14.19 -9.11 23.68
N ASP A 149 -13.25 -9.32 24.59
CA ASP A 149 -13.17 -8.54 25.81
C ASP A 149 -12.95 -7.11 25.32
N PRO A 150 -13.92 -6.20 25.53
CA PRO A 150 -13.78 -4.84 25.07
C PRO A 150 -12.51 -4.29 25.72
N TYR A 151 -11.54 -3.93 24.88
CA TYR A 151 -10.38 -3.21 25.36
C TYR A 151 -10.88 -1.83 25.79
N ASN A 152 -10.84 -1.58 27.10
CA ASN A 152 -11.17 -0.28 27.64
C ASN A 152 -10.07 0.71 27.22
N MET A 153 -10.32 1.45 26.15
CA MET A 153 -9.45 2.52 25.68
C MET A 153 -10.00 3.84 26.21
N GLY A 154 -9.25 4.46 27.12
CA GLY A 154 -9.55 5.82 27.58
C GLY A 154 -8.91 6.84 26.65
N ILE A 155 -9.70 7.80 26.17
CA ILE A 155 -9.19 8.96 25.43
C ILE A 155 -9.15 10.13 26.40
N VAL A 156 -7.96 10.66 26.64
CA VAL A 156 -7.77 11.86 27.46
C VAL A 156 -7.74 13.07 26.54
N LEU A 157 -8.76 13.91 26.65
CA LEU A 157 -8.87 15.15 25.89
C LEU A 157 -8.40 16.27 26.80
N VAL A 158 -7.25 16.87 26.48
CA VAL A 158 -6.63 17.92 27.29
C VAL A 158 -6.92 19.28 26.67
N GLU A 159 -7.30 20.25 27.49
CA GLU A 159 -7.41 21.65 27.12
C GLU A 159 -6.46 22.50 27.98
N PHE A 160 -5.97 23.60 27.39
CA PHE A 160 -5.17 24.58 28.10
C PHE A 160 -6.04 25.74 28.59
N SER A 161 -5.60 26.45 29.63
CA SER A 161 -6.39 27.54 30.22
C SER A 161 -6.62 28.71 29.26
N ASP A 162 -5.72 28.90 28.30
CA ASP A 162 -5.68 29.97 27.30
C ASP A 162 -6.28 29.57 25.94
N VAL A 163 -6.41 28.27 25.65
CA VAL A 163 -6.99 27.74 24.41
C VAL A 163 -8.11 26.75 24.74
N LYS A 164 -9.35 27.20 24.56
CA LYS A 164 -10.55 26.39 24.78
C LYS A 164 -10.98 25.64 23.53
N ARG A 165 -11.51 24.44 23.73
CA ARG A 165 -11.92 23.50 22.67
C ARG A 165 -13.26 23.81 22.01
N TYR A 166 -14.15 24.60 22.62
CA TYR A 166 -15.50 24.83 22.11
C TYR A 166 -15.70 26.29 21.72
N LYS A 167 -16.26 26.56 20.53
CA LYS A 167 -17.26 27.63 20.34
C LYS A 167 -18.26 27.22 19.27
N ASP A 168 -19.54 27.52 19.53
CA ASP A 168 -20.76 27.41 18.71
C ASP A 168 -21.08 28.79 18.03
N SER A 169 -22.03 28.98 17.10
CA SER A 169 -23.47 28.78 17.30
C SER A 169 -24.04 27.43 16.91
N GLU A 170 -23.24 26.56 16.27
CA GLU A 170 -23.17 25.18 16.75
C GLU A 170 -21.71 24.74 16.88
N HIS A 171 -20.75 25.07 15.98
CA HIS A 171 -19.30 24.80 16.24
C HIS A 171 -18.21 25.64 15.45
N PRO A 172 -18.18 26.99 15.33
CA PRO A 172 -17.23 27.74 14.47
C PRO A 172 -15.75 27.84 14.92
N ASN A 173 -15.19 26.80 15.57
CA ASN A 173 -13.77 26.36 15.53
C ASN A 173 -13.47 25.39 16.72
N GLY A 174 -14.44 24.55 17.07
CA GLY A 174 -14.34 23.62 18.18
C GLY A 174 -14.97 22.27 17.88
N TYR A 175 -14.72 21.27 18.74
CA TYR A 175 -15.23 19.91 18.56
C TYR A 175 -15.92 19.42 19.83
N ASN A 176 -17.09 18.79 19.69
CA ASN A 176 -17.79 18.18 20.80
C ASN A 176 -17.08 16.89 21.25
N VAL A 177 -17.24 16.48 22.50
CA VAL A 177 -16.79 15.16 23.00
C VAL A 177 -17.47 14.04 22.21
N ASP A 178 -18.73 14.24 21.85
CA ASP A 178 -19.50 13.24 21.10
C ASP A 178 -18.92 12.95 19.71
N ASP A 179 -18.24 13.92 19.07
CA ASP A 179 -17.57 13.71 17.79
C ASP A 179 -16.45 12.66 17.91
N PHE A 180 -15.70 12.68 19.00
CA PHE A 180 -14.63 11.71 19.26
C PHE A 180 -15.21 10.35 19.63
N ASN A 181 -16.32 10.33 20.38
CA ASN A 181 -17.00 9.08 20.71
C ASN A 181 -17.52 8.39 19.45
N ASN A 182 -18.17 9.15 18.55
CA ASN A 182 -18.68 8.64 17.30
C ASN A 182 -17.55 8.22 16.35
N MET A 183 -16.46 8.98 16.26
CA MET A 183 -15.34 8.63 15.39
C MET A 183 -14.59 7.38 15.86
N MET A 184 -14.30 7.28 17.16
CA MET A 184 -13.39 6.25 17.70
C MET A 184 -14.12 4.98 18.15
N PHE A 185 -15.42 5.06 18.45
CA PHE A 185 -16.21 3.95 18.99
C PHE A 185 -17.48 3.65 18.19
N SER A 186 -17.68 4.22 17.00
CA SER A 186 -18.83 3.84 16.17
C SER A 186 -18.77 2.38 15.75
N THR A 187 -19.92 1.71 15.82
CA THR A 187 -20.08 0.31 15.39
C THR A 187 -20.31 0.18 13.88
N ASN A 188 -20.60 1.29 13.20
CA ASN A 188 -20.83 1.35 11.74
C ASN A 188 -19.54 1.75 11.01
N HIS A 189 -18.62 0.81 10.88
CA HIS A 189 -17.46 1.01 10.00
C HIS A 189 -17.88 0.76 8.55
N VAL A 190 -18.27 1.81 7.83
CA VAL A 190 -18.30 1.77 6.36
C VAL A 190 -16.87 2.01 5.90
N TRP A 191 -16.22 0.96 5.42
CA TRP A 191 -14.96 1.12 4.70
C TRP A 191 -15.26 2.00 3.48
N TYR A 192 -14.48 3.06 3.30
CA TYR A 192 -14.54 3.87 2.09
C TYR A 192 -14.33 2.95 0.89
N ASP A 193 -15.39 2.71 0.13
CA ASP A 193 -15.37 2.02 -1.14
C ASP A 193 -15.21 3.10 -2.24
N PRO A 194 -14.04 3.22 -2.88
CA PRO A 194 -13.84 4.20 -3.94
C PRO A 194 -14.63 3.89 -5.22
N GLU A 195 -15.35 2.77 -5.29
CA GLU A 195 -16.07 2.29 -6.48
C GLU A 195 -17.56 2.09 -6.22
N GLY A 196 -18.25 3.13 -5.74
CA GLY A 196 -19.72 3.15 -5.70
C GLY A 196 -20.36 2.71 -7.02
#